data_AF-A0A139WHF0-F1
#
_entry.id   AF-A0A139WHF0-F1
#
_cell.length_a   1.000
_cell.length_b   1.000
_cell.length_c   1.000
_cell.angle_alpha   90.00
_cell.angle_beta   90.00
_cell.angle_gamma   90.00
#
_symmetry.space_group_name_H-M   'P 1'
#
loop_
_entity.id
_entity.type
_entity.pdbx_description
1 polymer ?
#
loop_
_entity_poly.entity_id
_entity_poly.type
_entity_poly.pdbx_seq_one_letter_code
_entity_poly.pdbx_strand_id
1 'polypeptide(L)'
;MKIVYQNVIWWVFFAFYNYLSLAQDEPLTVDVVGFFDEKNGLSEIAFQTAISNLNIMKNSIRFNPLSTVVNTSDSFENSKFLCETAEAGKVGGVFCATSAKIAPIIESVSDNLNIPAVQVAWRPSATYTDMLVNVYPLPKLLFQGLGAIVRNLQWRSVVVFYESAENLIPLQDVLKTQDYNGGNKYNSLMLKELGPGPDYRQGDSWHCLLVLDEVSGRR
;
A
#
# COMPACT_ATOMS: atom_id res chain seq x y z
N MET A 1 20.32 39.49 58.86
CA MET A 1 19.11 38.83 58.30
C MET A 1 18.95 39.02 56.80
N LYS A 2 19.20 40.21 56.21
CA LYS A 2 18.98 40.45 54.76
C LYS A 2 19.77 39.53 53.80
N ILE A 3 21.05 39.24 54.09
CA ILE A 3 21.90 38.36 53.26
C ILE A 3 21.40 36.90 53.22
N VAL A 4 20.92 36.38 54.35
CA VAL A 4 20.41 35.00 54.41
C VAL A 4 19.14 34.87 53.58
N TYR A 5 18.26 35.87 53.66
CA TYR A 5 17.01 35.90 52.90
C TYR A 5 17.26 36.03 51.38
N GLN A 6 18.25 36.84 50.99
CA GLN A 6 18.66 36.98 49.59
C GLN A 6 19.14 35.63 49.02
N ASN A 7 19.98 34.91 49.75
CA ASN A 7 20.52 33.63 49.30
C ASN A 7 19.42 32.56 49.17
N VAL A 8 18.47 32.51 50.09
CA VAL A 8 17.34 31.57 50.01
C VAL A 8 16.49 31.84 48.76
N ILE A 9 16.24 33.11 48.43
CA ILE A 9 15.50 33.48 47.22
C ILE A 9 16.24 33.01 45.96
N TRP A 10 17.56 33.21 45.87
CA TRP A 10 18.36 32.75 44.73
C TRP A 10 18.33 31.23 44.57
N TRP A 11 18.36 30.47 45.67
CA TRP A 11 18.24 29.01 45.62
C TRP A 11 16.86 28.54 45.17
N VAL A 12 15.78 29.23 45.58
CA VAL A 12 14.43 28.92 45.12
C VAL A 12 14.27 29.23 43.64
N PHE A 13 14.79 30.37 43.16
CA PHE A 13 14.79 30.69 41.73
C PHE A 13 15.63 29.70 40.92
N PHE A 14 16.81 29.31 41.42
CA PHE A 14 17.64 28.31 40.75
C PHE A 14 16.96 26.94 40.71
N ALA A 15 16.36 26.49 41.81
CA ALA A 15 15.59 25.25 41.86
C ALA A 15 14.37 25.29 40.92
N PHE A 16 13.67 26.42 40.87
CA PHE A 16 12.53 26.62 39.97
C PHE A 16 12.96 26.64 38.49
N TYR A 17 14.08 27.28 38.16
CA TYR A 17 14.62 27.32 36.80
C TYR A 17 15.10 25.95 36.34
N ASN A 18 15.75 25.17 37.22
CA ASN A 18 16.14 23.79 36.94
C ASN A 18 14.90 22.90 36.73
N TYR A 19 13.86 23.06 37.58
CA TYR A 19 12.60 22.35 37.44
C TYR A 19 11.89 22.68 36.12
N LEU A 20 11.87 23.96 35.72
CA LEU A 20 11.35 24.40 34.42
C LEU A 20 12.16 23.86 33.24
N SER A 21 13.49 23.74 33.35
CA SER A 21 14.31 23.17 32.27
C SER A 21 14.15 21.66 32.11
N LEU A 22 13.79 20.95 33.19
CA LEU A 22 13.54 19.51 33.21
C LEU A 22 12.15 19.15 32.68
N ALA A 23 11.21 20.10 32.64
CA ALA A 23 9.89 19.95 32.03
C ALA A 23 9.94 20.05 30.49
N GLN A 24 11.03 19.60 29.87
CA GLN A 24 11.14 19.56 28.42
C GLN A 24 10.20 18.46 27.89
N ASP A 25 9.20 18.87 27.11
CA ASP A 25 8.18 18.00 26.51
C ASP A 25 8.81 16.74 25.91
N GLU A 26 8.36 15.56 26.36
CA GLU A 26 8.67 14.33 25.63
C GLU A 26 8.09 14.44 24.21
N PRO A 27 8.84 14.01 23.19
CA PRO A 27 8.35 14.09 21.82
C PRO A 27 7.08 13.25 21.67
N LEU A 28 6.05 13.83 21.04
CA LEU A 28 4.80 13.13 20.77
C LEU A 28 5.09 11.81 20.04
N THR A 29 4.71 10.70 20.65
CA THR A 29 4.86 9.35 20.06
C THR A 29 3.58 8.95 19.36
N VAL A 30 3.69 8.56 18.10
CA VAL A 30 2.56 8.11 17.26
C VAL A 30 2.88 6.74 16.69
N ASP A 31 2.01 5.78 16.96
CA ASP A 31 2.12 4.43 16.43
C ASP A 31 1.56 4.37 15.01
N VAL A 32 2.30 3.72 14.11
CA VAL A 32 1.89 3.48 12.73
C VAL A 32 1.85 1.97 12.51
N VAL A 33 0.66 1.46 12.18
CA VAL A 33 0.43 0.03 12.05
C VAL A 33 0.61 -0.41 10.60
N GLY A 34 1.26 -1.54 10.34
CA GLY A 34 1.48 -2.09 9.00
C GLY A 34 1.08 -3.57 8.92
N PHE A 35 0.29 -3.92 7.90
CA PHE A 35 -0.13 -5.29 7.59
C PHE A 35 0.56 -5.79 6.32
N PHE A 36 1.29 -6.91 6.43
CA PHE A 36 2.12 -7.49 5.36
C PHE A 36 1.85 -8.98 5.16
N ASP A 37 1.98 -9.47 3.92
CA ASP A 37 1.75 -10.90 3.61
C ASP A 37 2.86 -11.82 4.14
N GLU A 38 4.11 -11.34 4.17
CA GLU A 38 5.28 -12.12 4.55
C GLU A 38 6.16 -11.36 5.55
N LYS A 39 6.73 -12.11 6.50
CA LYS A 39 7.71 -11.57 7.45
C LYS A 39 9.03 -11.26 6.74
N ASN A 40 9.61 -10.10 7.01
CA ASN A 40 10.81 -9.58 6.34
C ASN A 40 10.66 -9.46 4.83
N GLY A 41 9.42 -9.32 4.33
CA GLY A 41 9.17 -9.03 2.93
C GLY A 41 9.68 -7.64 2.55
N LEU A 42 9.89 -7.42 1.25
CA LEU A 42 10.36 -6.12 0.73
C LEU A 42 9.45 -4.95 1.17
N SER A 43 8.14 -5.17 1.22
CA SER A 43 7.16 -4.17 1.65
C SER A 43 7.31 -3.81 3.13
N GLU A 44 7.56 -4.79 4.01
CA GLU A 44 7.77 -4.54 5.45
C GLU A 44 9.07 -3.78 5.69
N ILE A 45 10.16 -4.19 5.01
CA ILE A 45 11.46 -3.52 5.09
C ILE A 45 11.36 -2.08 4.60
N ALA A 46 10.68 -1.85 3.46
CA ALA A 46 10.47 -0.52 2.92
C ALA A 46 9.69 0.37 3.90
N PHE A 47 8.66 -0.18 4.54
CA PHE A 47 7.86 0.52 5.55
C PHE A 47 8.70 0.94 6.77
N GLN A 48 9.42 -0.01 7.38
CA GLN A 48 10.27 0.27 8.54
C GLN A 48 11.38 1.28 8.20
N THR A 49 11.99 1.15 7.02
CA THR A 49 13.02 2.07 6.54
C THR A 49 12.47 3.48 6.32
N ALA A 50 11.27 3.60 5.75
CA ALA A 50 10.61 4.89 5.56
C ALA A 50 10.34 5.59 6.89
N ILE A 51 9.84 4.87 7.89
CA ILE A 51 9.60 5.41 9.23
C ILE A 51 10.90 5.81 9.92
N SER A 52 11.95 4.98 9.82
CA SER A 52 13.29 5.31 10.34
C SER A 52 13.81 6.61 9.75
N ASN A 53 13.71 6.78 8.42
CA ASN A 53 14.12 7.99 7.73
C ASN A 53 13.30 9.22 8.18
N LEU A 54 11.99 9.07 8.38
CA LEU A 54 11.13 10.15 8.89
C LEU A 54 11.52 10.57 10.32
N ASN A 55 11.85 9.60 11.18
CA ASN A 55 12.31 9.84 12.55
C ASN A 55 13.69 10.53 12.61
N ILE A 56 14.51 10.40 11.57
CA ILE A 56 15.78 11.13 11.45
C ILE A 56 15.52 12.57 10.99
N MET A 57 14.59 12.77 10.06
CA MET A 57 14.31 14.09 9.47
C MET A 57 13.45 14.99 10.37
N LYS A 58 12.52 14.42 11.15
CA LYS A 58 11.61 15.18 12.02
C LYS A 58 11.90 14.91 13.49
N ASN A 59 12.18 15.97 14.24
CA ASN A 59 12.44 15.91 15.68
C ASN A 59 11.19 16.17 16.55
N SER A 60 10.10 16.67 15.98
CA SER A 60 8.90 17.07 16.75
C SER A 60 7.95 15.91 17.07
N ILE A 61 7.97 14.84 16.27
CA ILE A 61 7.10 13.67 16.40
C ILE A 61 7.96 12.42 16.20
N ARG A 62 7.81 11.44 17.08
CA ARG A 62 8.46 10.12 16.96
C ARG A 62 7.42 9.10 16.50
N PHE A 63 7.66 8.50 15.35
CA PHE A 63 6.82 7.43 14.83
C PHE A 63 7.35 6.08 15.27
N ASN A 64 6.47 5.22 15.78
CA ASN A 64 6.81 3.87 16.17
C ASN A 64 6.17 2.89 15.16
N PRO A 65 6.98 2.12 14.39
CA PRO A 65 6.46 1.17 13.42
C PRO A 65 5.99 -0.11 14.11
N LEU A 66 4.71 -0.43 14.00
CA LEU A 66 4.13 -1.70 14.44
C LEU A 66 3.75 -2.53 13.22
N SER A 67 4.51 -3.57 12.89
CA SER A 67 4.19 -4.46 11.78
C SER A 67 3.64 -5.80 12.27
N THR A 68 2.66 -6.33 11.56
CA THR A 68 2.17 -7.70 11.74
C THR A 68 2.05 -8.41 10.40
N VAL A 69 2.23 -9.72 10.45
CA VAL A 69 2.04 -10.60 9.29
C VAL A 69 0.60 -11.05 9.25
N VAL A 70 0.00 -10.92 8.09
CA VAL A 70 -1.41 -11.16 7.88
C VAL A 70 -1.70 -12.65 7.87
N ASN A 71 -2.62 -13.08 8.74
CA ASN A 71 -3.18 -14.42 8.68
C ASN A 71 -4.40 -14.41 7.74
N THR A 72 -4.28 -15.02 6.56
CA THR A 72 -5.41 -15.08 5.60
C THR A 72 -6.53 -16.02 6.02
N SER A 73 -6.24 -16.97 6.91
CA SER A 73 -7.21 -17.97 7.39
C SER A 73 -7.99 -17.47 8.60
N ASP A 74 -7.30 -16.76 9.49
CA ASP A 74 -7.93 -16.13 10.66
C ASP A 74 -8.00 -14.62 10.48
N SER A 75 -9.12 -14.20 9.91
CA SER A 75 -9.37 -12.80 9.65
C SER A 75 -9.74 -12.01 10.92
N PHE A 76 -10.15 -12.70 11.99
CA PHE A 76 -10.48 -12.11 13.28
C PHE A 76 -9.22 -11.75 14.07
N GLU A 77 -8.15 -12.53 13.95
CA GLU A 77 -6.85 -12.21 14.55
C GLU A 77 -6.35 -10.83 14.10
N ASN A 78 -6.44 -10.54 12.79
CA ASN A 78 -6.00 -9.26 12.24
C ASN A 78 -6.82 -8.07 12.74
N SER A 79 -8.16 -8.22 12.83
CA SER A 79 -9.03 -7.16 13.33
C SER A 79 -8.84 -6.93 14.82
N LYS A 80 -8.67 -8.00 15.60
CA LYS A 80 -8.39 -7.94 17.02
C LYS A 80 -7.07 -7.20 17.30
N PHE A 81 -6.00 -7.52 16.57
CA PHE A 81 -4.73 -6.82 16.69
C PHE A 81 -4.86 -5.31 16.45
N LEU A 82 -5.62 -4.92 15.41
CA LEU A 82 -5.84 -3.50 15.12
C LEU A 82 -6.64 -2.82 16.24
N CYS A 83 -7.69 -3.45 16.76
CA CYS A 83 -8.50 -2.91 17.85
C CYS A 83 -7.69 -2.76 19.15
N GLU A 84 -6.90 -3.76 19.53
CA GLU A 84 -6.05 -3.71 20.73
C GLU A 84 -4.99 -2.60 20.62
N THR A 85 -4.41 -2.44 19.42
CA THR A 85 -3.43 -1.38 19.17
C THR A 85 -4.10 0.00 19.19
N ALA A 86 -5.31 0.12 18.65
CA ALA A 86 -6.08 1.35 18.69
C ALA A 86 -6.52 1.74 20.10
N GLU A 87 -6.87 0.78 20.96
CA GLU A 87 -7.26 1.01 22.36
C GLU A 87 -6.11 1.62 23.19
N ALA A 88 -4.86 1.33 22.82
CA ALA A 88 -3.69 2.00 23.42
C ALA A 88 -3.63 3.52 23.13
N GLY A 89 -4.47 4.02 22.20
CA GLY A 89 -4.76 5.44 22.01
C GLY A 89 -3.72 6.25 21.22
N LYS A 90 -2.73 5.59 20.60
CA LYS A 90 -1.59 6.25 19.93
C LYS A 90 -1.52 6.00 18.42
N VAL A 91 -2.49 5.31 17.84
CA VAL A 91 -2.47 4.97 16.41
C VAL A 91 -2.79 6.19 15.56
N GLY A 92 -1.81 6.63 14.76
CA GLY A 92 -1.99 7.73 13.81
C GLY A 92 -2.47 7.30 12.42
N GLY A 93 -2.32 6.01 12.10
CA GLY A 93 -2.75 5.47 10.81
C GLY A 93 -2.34 4.02 10.60
N VAL A 94 -2.93 3.41 9.58
CA VAL A 94 -2.73 2.01 9.20
C VAL A 94 -2.23 1.92 7.76
N PHE A 95 -1.24 1.09 7.50
CA PHE A 95 -0.75 0.75 6.17
C PHE A 95 -1.11 -0.69 5.83
N CYS A 96 -1.78 -0.87 4.70
CA CYS A 96 -2.23 -2.17 4.22
C CYS A 96 -1.55 -2.47 2.89
N ALA A 97 -0.52 -3.33 2.94
CA ALA A 97 0.23 -3.78 1.78
C ALA A 97 -0.10 -5.23 1.37
N THR A 98 -1.19 -5.77 1.92
CA THR A 98 -1.56 -7.19 1.89
C THR A 98 -2.72 -7.48 0.92
N SER A 99 -2.96 -8.78 0.69
CA SER A 99 -4.05 -9.40 -0.07
C SER A 99 -5.44 -8.74 0.02
N ALA A 100 -6.17 -8.80 -1.09
CA ALA A 100 -7.56 -8.35 -1.25
C ALA A 100 -8.55 -8.98 -0.24
N LYS A 101 -8.18 -10.09 0.41
CA LYS A 101 -9.07 -10.76 1.38
C LYS A 101 -9.13 -10.05 2.74
N ILE A 102 -8.03 -9.45 3.19
CA ILE A 102 -7.94 -8.86 4.53
C ILE A 102 -8.17 -7.34 4.49
N ALA A 103 -7.89 -6.70 3.36
CA ALA A 103 -8.15 -5.28 3.18
C ALA A 103 -9.56 -4.82 3.59
N PRO A 104 -10.68 -5.48 3.21
CA PRO A 104 -12.03 -5.06 3.60
C PRO A 104 -12.25 -5.03 5.12
N ILE A 105 -11.56 -5.92 5.85
CA ILE A 105 -11.68 -6.05 7.30
C ILE A 105 -10.95 -4.89 7.98
N ILE A 106 -9.74 -4.60 7.52
CA ILE A 106 -8.96 -3.45 7.99
C ILE A 106 -9.70 -2.15 7.67
N GLU A 107 -10.21 -2.01 6.44
CA GLU A 107 -11.02 -0.86 6.00
C GLU A 107 -12.22 -0.64 6.93
N SER A 108 -13.02 -1.68 7.19
CA SER A 108 -14.20 -1.57 8.05
C SER A 108 -13.85 -1.20 9.50
N VAL A 109 -12.77 -1.74 10.05
CA VAL A 109 -12.30 -1.38 11.39
C VAL A 109 -11.79 0.07 11.41
N SER A 110 -11.01 0.46 10.40
CA SER A 110 -10.49 1.82 10.26
C SER A 110 -11.59 2.86 10.15
N ASP A 111 -12.63 2.58 9.37
CA ASP A 111 -13.81 3.43 9.22
C ASP A 111 -14.55 3.59 10.55
N ASN A 112 -14.76 2.50 11.29
CA ASN A 112 -15.44 2.53 12.58
C ASN A 112 -14.64 3.28 13.66
N LEU A 113 -13.31 3.16 13.63
CA LEU A 113 -12.41 3.80 14.60
C LEU A 113 -11.97 5.21 14.17
N ASN A 114 -12.38 5.68 12.97
CA ASN A 114 -11.90 6.93 12.36
C ASN A 114 -10.37 7.03 12.29
N ILE A 115 -9.72 5.91 12.00
CA ILE A 115 -8.27 5.85 11.80
C ILE A 115 -8.02 5.85 10.29
N PRO A 116 -7.12 6.68 9.76
CA PRO A 116 -6.83 6.67 8.33
C PRO A 116 -6.05 5.41 7.94
N ALA A 117 -6.56 4.68 6.94
CA ALA A 117 -5.93 3.54 6.30
C ALA A 117 -5.37 3.92 4.92
N VAL A 118 -4.12 3.55 4.67
CA VAL A 118 -3.44 3.69 3.40
C VAL A 118 -3.25 2.31 2.78
N GLN A 119 -3.88 2.07 1.65
CA GLN A 119 -3.75 0.83 0.89
C GLN A 119 -2.74 1.03 -0.25
N VAL A 120 -1.85 0.04 -0.43
CA VAL A 120 -0.87 0.03 -1.53
C VAL A 120 -1.03 -1.19 -2.45
N ALA A 121 -2.11 -1.94 -2.27
CA ALA A 121 -2.44 -3.11 -3.06
C ALA A 121 -3.45 -2.81 -4.18
N TRP A 122 -3.35 -3.59 -5.25
CA TRP A 122 -4.31 -3.58 -6.35
C TRP A 122 -5.70 -4.03 -5.89
N ARG A 123 -6.73 -3.19 -6.11
CA ARG A 123 -8.11 -3.53 -5.78
C ARG A 123 -9.10 -3.06 -6.85
N PRO A 124 -9.57 -3.96 -7.74
CA PRO A 124 -10.49 -3.62 -8.83
C PRO A 124 -11.84 -3.04 -8.39
N SER A 125 -12.31 -3.44 -7.20
CA SER A 125 -13.61 -3.05 -6.63
C SER A 125 -13.43 -2.35 -5.28
N ALA A 126 -12.51 -1.39 -5.20
CA ALA A 126 -12.37 -0.56 -4.01
C ALA A 126 -13.59 0.36 -3.87
N THR A 127 -14.29 0.26 -2.73
CA THR A 127 -15.23 1.29 -2.29
C THR A 127 -14.41 2.32 -1.53
N TYR A 128 -14.41 3.56 -1.99
CA TYR A 128 -13.73 4.63 -1.27
C TYR A 128 -14.57 5.05 -0.07
N THR A 129 -13.95 5.05 1.10
CA THR A 129 -14.50 5.60 2.34
C THR A 129 -13.63 6.77 2.76
N ASP A 130 -14.15 7.64 3.65
CA ASP A 130 -13.44 8.86 4.07
C ASP A 130 -12.11 8.55 4.78
N MET A 131 -11.98 7.35 5.37
CA MET A 131 -10.77 6.90 6.06
C MET A 131 -9.85 6.04 5.19
N LEU A 132 -10.19 5.78 3.93
CA LEU A 132 -9.39 4.92 3.04
C LEU A 132 -8.76 5.70 1.89
N VAL A 133 -7.43 5.66 1.81
CA VAL A 133 -6.67 6.15 0.67
C VAL A 133 -5.94 4.99 0.00
N ASN A 134 -6.30 4.68 -1.25
CA ASN A 134 -5.53 3.73 -2.06
C ASN A 134 -4.53 4.49 -2.95
N VAL A 135 -3.23 4.23 -2.76
CA VAL A 135 -2.12 4.85 -3.52
C VAL A 135 -1.89 4.12 -4.85
N TYR A 136 -2.46 2.93 -5.03
CA TYR A 136 -2.36 2.19 -6.28
C TYR A 136 -3.16 2.90 -7.39
N PRO A 137 -2.64 3.00 -8.64
CA PRO A 137 -3.34 3.66 -9.73
C PRO A 137 -4.72 3.05 -9.99
N LEU A 138 -5.70 3.91 -10.33
CA LEU A 138 -7.08 3.47 -10.53
C LEU A 138 -7.15 2.34 -11.58
N PRO A 139 -7.59 1.12 -11.20
CA PRO A 139 -7.56 -0.05 -12.09
C PRO A 139 -8.21 0.20 -13.44
N LYS A 140 -9.37 0.85 -13.43
CA LYS A 140 -10.13 1.18 -14.64
C LYS A 140 -9.33 2.07 -15.60
N LEU A 141 -8.68 3.12 -15.09
CA LEU A 141 -7.90 4.03 -15.93
C LEU A 141 -6.66 3.34 -16.50
N LEU A 142 -6.04 2.43 -15.74
CA LEU A 142 -4.92 1.64 -16.20
C LEU A 142 -5.29 0.81 -17.44
N PHE A 143 -6.38 0.04 -17.40
CA PHE A 143 -6.78 -0.77 -18.56
C PHE A 143 -7.38 0.03 -19.69
N GLN A 144 -8.06 1.14 -19.40
CA GLN A 144 -8.50 2.07 -20.45
C GLN A 144 -7.31 2.66 -21.20
N GLY A 145 -6.23 3.01 -20.49
CA GLY A 145 -4.97 3.43 -21.08
C GLY A 145 -4.35 2.34 -21.95
N LEU A 146 -4.29 1.10 -21.45
CA LEU A 146 -3.82 -0.04 -22.23
C LEU A 146 -4.67 -0.25 -23.50
N GLY A 147 -5.99 -0.23 -23.39
CA GLY A 147 -6.88 -0.35 -24.55
C GLY A 147 -6.74 0.80 -25.54
N ALA A 148 -6.45 2.02 -25.08
CA ALA A 148 -6.13 3.15 -25.94
C ALA A 148 -4.80 2.95 -26.70
N ILE A 149 -3.78 2.39 -26.04
CA ILE A 149 -2.50 2.03 -26.68
C ILE A 149 -2.74 0.99 -27.78
N VAL A 150 -3.46 -0.10 -27.49
CA VAL A 150 -3.80 -1.14 -28.47
C VAL A 150 -4.53 -0.54 -29.69
N ARG A 151 -5.50 0.34 -29.47
CA ARG A 151 -6.24 1.03 -30.55
C ARG A 151 -5.34 1.92 -31.39
N ASN A 152 -4.56 2.77 -30.75
CA ASN A 152 -3.74 3.77 -31.43
C ASN A 152 -2.60 3.14 -32.21
N LEU A 153 -2.07 2.01 -31.75
CA LEU A 153 -1.03 1.26 -32.45
C LEU A 153 -1.58 0.29 -33.51
N GLN A 154 -2.91 0.18 -33.63
CA GLN A 154 -3.60 -0.68 -34.60
C GLN A 154 -3.11 -2.14 -34.58
N TRP A 155 -2.85 -2.68 -33.40
CA TRP A 155 -2.41 -4.07 -33.25
C TRP A 155 -3.47 -5.03 -33.78
N ARG A 156 -3.04 -5.95 -34.65
CA ARG A 156 -3.94 -6.91 -35.32
C ARG A 156 -4.04 -8.18 -34.50
N SER A 157 -2.91 -8.64 -33.97
CA SER A 157 -2.85 -9.82 -33.12
C SER A 157 -2.47 -9.40 -31.70
N VAL A 158 -3.12 -9.95 -30.69
CA VAL A 158 -2.86 -9.66 -29.28
C VAL A 158 -2.80 -10.95 -28.51
N VAL A 159 -1.68 -11.18 -27.82
CA VAL A 159 -1.56 -12.23 -26.82
C VAL A 159 -1.58 -11.61 -25.44
N VAL A 160 -2.45 -12.10 -24.56
CA VAL A 160 -2.55 -11.67 -23.16
C VAL A 160 -2.12 -12.82 -22.28
N PHE A 161 -1.01 -12.62 -21.57
CA PHE A 161 -0.57 -13.50 -20.51
C PHE A 161 -1.12 -13.02 -19.16
N TYR A 162 -1.77 -13.91 -18.42
CA TYR A 162 -2.35 -13.59 -17.11
C TYR A 162 -2.03 -14.68 -16.08
N GLU A 163 -2.00 -14.29 -14.81
CA GLU A 163 -1.65 -15.18 -13.70
C GLU A 163 -2.87 -15.84 -13.05
N SER A 164 -3.98 -15.11 -12.97
CA SER A 164 -5.24 -15.58 -12.37
C SER A 164 -6.43 -15.01 -13.13
N ALA A 165 -7.54 -15.76 -13.18
CA ALA A 165 -8.79 -15.33 -13.81
C ALA A 165 -9.32 -14.01 -13.24
N GLU A 166 -9.05 -13.72 -11.96
CA GLU A 166 -9.44 -12.45 -11.31
C GLU A 166 -8.75 -11.23 -11.96
N ASN A 167 -7.53 -11.43 -12.47
CA ASN A 167 -6.76 -10.39 -13.14
C ASN A 167 -7.23 -10.15 -14.59
N LEU A 168 -8.07 -11.02 -15.13
CA LEU A 168 -8.60 -10.89 -16.50
C LEU A 168 -9.84 -10.00 -16.57
N ILE A 169 -10.67 -9.97 -15.52
CA ILE A 169 -11.92 -9.16 -15.49
C ILE A 169 -11.66 -7.69 -15.86
N PRO A 170 -10.62 -7.02 -15.30
CA PRO A 170 -10.36 -5.63 -15.62
C PRO A 170 -9.85 -5.40 -17.05
N LEU A 171 -9.29 -6.43 -17.72
CA LEU A 171 -8.83 -6.34 -19.11
C LEU A 171 -9.97 -6.29 -20.13
N GLN A 172 -11.23 -6.37 -19.71
CA GLN A 172 -12.37 -6.31 -20.62
C GLN A 172 -12.31 -5.14 -21.62
N ASP A 173 -11.77 -3.98 -21.23
CA ASP A 173 -11.66 -2.81 -22.10
C ASP A 173 -10.60 -3.00 -23.21
N VAL A 174 -9.56 -3.78 -22.93
CA VAL A 174 -8.56 -4.21 -23.91
C VAL A 174 -9.15 -5.30 -24.82
N LEU A 175 -9.95 -6.22 -24.27
CA LEU A 175 -10.56 -7.30 -25.07
C LEU A 175 -11.66 -6.77 -26.01
N LYS A 176 -12.45 -5.80 -25.57
CA LYS A 176 -13.50 -5.13 -26.37
C LYS A 176 -12.96 -4.21 -27.46
N THR A 177 -11.69 -3.81 -27.35
CA THR A 177 -11.03 -2.93 -28.31
C THR A 177 -10.83 -3.61 -29.67
N GLN A 178 -10.70 -4.94 -29.68
CA GLN A 178 -10.64 -5.72 -30.90
C GLN A 178 -12.06 -5.87 -31.43
N ASP A 179 -12.39 -5.19 -32.53
CA ASP A 179 -13.56 -5.53 -33.34
C ASP A 179 -13.32 -6.94 -33.90
N TYR A 180 -13.74 -7.96 -33.14
CA TYR A 180 -13.82 -9.33 -33.62
C TYR A 180 -14.92 -9.40 -34.69
N ASN A 181 -14.62 -8.89 -35.88
CA ASN A 181 -15.42 -9.10 -37.06
C ASN A 181 -15.11 -10.52 -37.52
N GLY A 182 -16.03 -11.46 -37.27
CA GLY A 182 -15.90 -12.88 -37.60
C GLY A 182 -15.62 -13.21 -39.08
N GLY A 183 -15.49 -12.20 -39.96
CA GLY A 183 -15.04 -12.34 -41.35
C GLY A 183 -13.57 -12.01 -41.63
N ASN A 184 -12.83 -11.37 -40.71
CA ASN A 184 -11.42 -11.00 -40.91
C ASN A 184 -10.49 -11.97 -40.16
N LYS A 185 -9.89 -12.90 -40.90
CA LYS A 185 -8.98 -13.96 -40.43
C LYS A 185 -7.64 -13.46 -39.83
N TYR A 186 -7.45 -12.15 -39.75
CA TYR A 186 -6.18 -11.50 -39.40
C TYR A 186 -6.14 -10.86 -38.02
N ASN A 187 -7.27 -10.84 -37.30
CA ASN A 187 -7.31 -10.35 -35.93
C ASN A 187 -7.38 -11.55 -34.97
N SER A 188 -6.29 -11.84 -34.26
CA SER A 188 -6.22 -12.95 -33.30
C SER A 188 -6.10 -12.42 -31.87
N LEU A 189 -6.93 -12.93 -30.97
CA LEU A 189 -6.84 -12.68 -29.54
C LEU A 189 -6.55 -14.00 -28.85
N MET A 190 -5.36 -14.13 -28.26
CA MET A 190 -4.95 -15.31 -27.52
C MET A 190 -4.84 -14.98 -26.02
N LEU A 191 -5.54 -15.75 -25.20
CA LEU A 191 -5.46 -15.67 -23.75
C LEU A 191 -4.65 -16.84 -23.23
N LYS A 192 -3.59 -16.57 -22.46
CA LYS A 192 -2.75 -17.61 -21.88
C LYS A 192 -2.56 -17.40 -20.39
N GLU A 193 -3.05 -18.36 -19.61
CA GLU A 193 -2.75 -18.47 -18.19
C GLU A 193 -1.33 -19.00 -18.00
N LEU A 194 -0.54 -18.34 -17.13
CA LEU A 194 0.84 -18.70 -16.84
C LEU A 194 0.95 -19.95 -15.95
N GLY A 195 -0.09 -20.25 -15.16
CA GLY A 195 -0.10 -21.37 -14.22
C GLY A 195 0.84 -21.15 -13.02
N PRO A 196 0.91 -22.10 -12.07
CA PRO A 196 1.82 -22.01 -10.95
C PRO A 196 3.26 -22.24 -11.41
N GLY A 197 4.14 -21.26 -11.18
CA GLY A 197 5.57 -21.36 -11.49
C GLY A 197 6.39 -20.27 -10.78
N PRO A 198 7.72 -20.25 -10.98
CA PRO A 198 8.58 -19.22 -10.41
C PRO A 198 8.24 -17.83 -10.97
N ASP A 199 8.82 -16.78 -10.39
CA ASP A 199 8.68 -15.41 -10.90
C ASP A 199 9.03 -15.33 -12.41
N TYR A 200 8.00 -15.28 -13.25
CA TYR A 200 8.13 -15.23 -14.72
C TYR A 200 8.77 -13.93 -15.22
N ARG A 201 9.09 -12.99 -14.32
CA ARG A 201 9.75 -11.72 -14.63
C ARG A 201 11.27 -11.80 -14.65
N GLN A 202 11.86 -12.85 -14.07
CA GLN A 202 13.33 -12.99 -13.89
C GLN A 202 14.02 -13.93 -14.89
N GLY A 203 13.42 -14.15 -16.06
CA GLY A 203 14.05 -14.87 -17.17
C GLY A 203 14.61 -13.91 -18.22
N ASP A 204 15.84 -14.16 -18.67
CA ASP A 204 16.55 -13.47 -19.78
C ASP A 204 15.88 -13.59 -21.17
N SER A 205 14.57 -13.77 -21.22
CA SER A 205 13.80 -13.78 -22.44
C SER A 205 12.34 -13.53 -22.05
N TRP A 206 11.78 -12.45 -22.59
CA TRP A 206 10.36 -12.04 -22.58
C TRP A 206 9.93 -11.02 -21.51
N HIS A 207 9.59 -9.84 -22.01
CA HIS A 207 9.08 -8.71 -21.26
C HIS A 207 7.71 -9.00 -20.63
N CYS A 208 7.53 -8.51 -19.40
CA CYS A 208 6.27 -8.51 -18.67
C CYS A 208 5.18 -7.74 -19.43
N LEU A 209 3.95 -8.26 -19.37
CA LEU A 209 2.75 -7.70 -20.01
C LEU A 209 2.97 -7.34 -21.48
N LEU A 210 3.44 -8.32 -22.23
CA LEU A 210 3.60 -8.23 -23.66
C LEU A 210 2.24 -8.48 -24.32
N VAL A 211 1.46 -7.42 -24.51
CA VAL A 211 0.55 -7.39 -25.66
C VAL A 211 1.46 -7.34 -26.89
N LEU A 212 1.87 -8.51 -27.36
CA LEU A 212 2.66 -8.65 -28.57
C LEU A 212 1.72 -8.57 -29.77
N ASP A 213 2.01 -7.64 -30.67
CA ASP A 213 1.62 -7.81 -32.07
C ASP A 213 2.44 -8.98 -32.62
N GLU A 214 1.76 -10.10 -32.89
CA GLU A 214 2.33 -11.12 -33.76
C GLU A 214 2.32 -10.52 -35.17
N VAL A 215 3.41 -9.80 -35.53
CA VAL A 215 3.68 -9.39 -36.91
C VAL A 215 3.91 -10.68 -37.70
N SER A 216 2.81 -11.29 -38.11
CA SER A 216 2.78 -12.40 -39.05
C SER A 216 3.55 -11.97 -40.30
N GLY A 217 4.63 -12.70 -40.54
CA GLY A 217 5.59 -12.60 -41.64
C GLY A 217 5.25 -11.62 -42.75
N ARG A 218 6.05 -10.54 -42.82
CA ARG A 218 6.33 -9.93 -44.10
C ARG A 218 7.24 -10.89 -44.88
N ARG A 219 6.63 -11.71 -45.74
CA ARG A 219 7.20 -12.13 -47.02
C ARG A 219 6.09 -12.43 -48.02
#